data_AF-H5SU48-F1
#
_entry.id   AF-H5SU48-F1
#
_cell.length_a   1.000
_cell.length_b   1.000
_cell.length_c   1.000
_cell.angle_alpha   90.00
_cell.angle_beta   90.00
_cell.angle_gamma   90.00
#
_symmetry.space_group_name_H-M   'P 1'
#
loop_
_entity.id
_entity.type
_entity.pdbx_description
1 polymer ?
#
loop_
_entity_poly.entity_id
_entity_poly.type
_entity_poly.pdbx_seq_one_letter_code
_entity_poly.pdbx_strand_id
1 'polypeptide(L)'
;MSQFFGPRELTTLQRIGDLMLPGDSEFPSFSQTGCIAFIDDLLRFMDPKDREDLRTLLKALSFLPNLLVRTLLRLCQTRRTATLRMIDLGLKGLVMSLYYSNKTAPQHAGPKPFDVLGFALRRL
;
A
#
# COMPACT_ATOMS: atom_id res chain seq x y z
N MET A 1 5.77 8.23 -13.75
CA MET A 1 6.59 7.03 -13.47
C MET A 1 7.22 7.22 -12.10
N SER A 2 7.28 6.17 -11.27
CA SER A 2 7.98 6.24 -9.97
C SER A 2 9.49 6.35 -10.18
N GLN A 3 10.15 7.13 -9.32
CA GLN A 3 11.60 7.33 -9.32
C GLN A 3 12.36 6.14 -8.71
N PHE A 4 11.72 5.40 -7.80
CA PHE A 4 12.38 4.35 -7.01
C PHE A 4 11.95 2.94 -7.39
N PHE A 5 10.67 2.73 -7.71
CA PHE A 5 10.11 1.41 -8.00
C PHE A 5 9.78 1.24 -9.48
N GLY A 6 10.04 0.03 -9.99
CA GLY A 6 9.66 -0.36 -11.34
C GLY A 6 8.17 -0.70 -11.46
N PRO A 7 7.68 -0.89 -12.70
CA PRO A 7 6.26 -1.16 -12.94
C PRO A 7 5.78 -2.45 -12.26
N ARG A 8 6.62 -3.48 -12.18
CA ARG A 8 6.25 -4.77 -11.53
C ARG A 8 6.09 -4.61 -10.02
N GLU A 9 6.97 -3.85 -9.39
CA GLU A 9 6.93 -3.57 -7.96
C GLU A 9 5.69 -2.74 -7.61
N LEU A 10 5.37 -1.73 -8.41
CA LEU A 10 4.16 -0.93 -8.25
C LEU A 10 2.89 -1.77 -8.41
N THR A 11 2.78 -2.58 -9.48
CA THR A 11 1.62 -3.47 -9.66
C THR A 11 1.49 -4.48 -8.52
N THR A 12 2.61 -4.99 -8.00
CA THR A 12 2.59 -5.92 -6.86
C THR A 12 2.13 -5.24 -5.59
N LEU A 13 2.59 -4.03 -5.32
CA LEU A 13 2.14 -3.26 -4.18
C LEU A 13 0.67 -2.89 -4.29
N GLN A 14 0.19 -2.50 -5.47
CA GLN A 14 -1.22 -2.24 -5.70
C GLN A 14 -2.07 -3.48 -5.40
N ARG A 15 -1.64 -4.66 -5.88
CA ARG A 15 -2.28 -5.94 -5.57
C ARG A 15 -2.29 -6.23 -4.07
N ILE A 16 -1.19 -5.99 -3.36
CA ILE A 16 -1.13 -6.16 -1.89
C ILE A 16 -2.10 -5.19 -1.21
N GLY A 17 -2.12 -3.93 -1.66
CA GLY A 17 -3.06 -2.91 -1.21
C GLY A 17 -4.51 -3.36 -1.35
N ASP A 18 -4.91 -3.87 -2.52
CA ASP A 18 -6.26 -4.39 -2.76
C ASP A 18 -6.56 -5.65 -1.91
N LEU A 19 -5.57 -6.50 -1.64
CA LEU A 19 -5.76 -7.65 -0.74
C LEU A 19 -5.97 -7.23 0.73
N MET A 20 -5.39 -6.09 1.14
CA MET A 20 -5.53 -5.55 2.49
C MET A 20 -6.76 -4.64 2.64
N LEU A 21 -7.08 -3.90 1.57
CA LEU A 21 -8.13 -2.89 1.46
C LEU A 21 -8.88 -3.11 0.12
N PRO A 22 -9.70 -4.17 0.02
CA PRO A 22 -10.40 -4.52 -1.21
C PRO A 22 -11.51 -3.54 -1.59
N GLY A 23 -11.83 -2.58 -0.72
CA GLY A 23 -13.00 -1.73 -0.85
C GLY A 23 -14.30 -2.47 -0.50
N ASP A 24 -15.35 -1.70 -0.26
CA ASP A 24 -16.72 -2.18 -0.06
C ASP A 24 -17.72 -1.21 -0.72
N SER A 25 -18.99 -1.23 -0.31
CA SER A 25 -20.01 -0.34 -0.86
C SER A 25 -19.78 1.14 -0.54
N GLU A 26 -19.02 1.45 0.52
CA GLU A 26 -18.82 2.81 1.02
C GLU A 26 -17.37 3.27 0.80
N PHE A 27 -16.40 2.37 0.98
CA PHE A 27 -14.98 2.65 0.86
C PHE A 27 -14.40 2.20 -0.49
N PRO A 28 -13.63 3.07 -1.19
CA PRO A 28 -12.93 2.66 -2.40
C PRO A 28 -11.84 1.63 -2.09
N SER A 29 -11.59 0.72 -3.03
CA SER A 29 -10.40 -0.15 -2.98
C SER A 29 -9.11 0.66 -3.10
N PHE A 30 -8.00 0.09 -2.62
CA PHE A 30 -6.68 0.74 -2.70
C PHE A 30 -6.34 1.18 -4.14
N SER A 31 -6.51 0.29 -5.11
CA SER A 31 -6.28 0.58 -6.52
C SER A 31 -7.16 1.68 -7.08
N GLN A 32 -8.43 1.75 -6.66
CA GLN A 32 -9.36 2.78 -7.12
C GLN A 32 -8.89 4.18 -6.73
N THR A 33 -8.37 4.37 -5.51
CA THR A 33 -7.90 5.69 -5.04
C THR A 33 -6.75 6.28 -5.86
N GLY A 34 -5.98 5.44 -6.56
CA GLY A 34 -4.79 5.87 -7.32
C GLY A 34 -3.67 6.46 -6.44
N CYS A 35 -3.73 6.27 -5.12
CA CYS A 35 -2.76 6.84 -4.17
C CYS A 35 -1.33 6.32 -4.39
N ILE A 36 -1.17 5.19 -5.08
CA ILE A 36 0.13 4.63 -5.45
C ILE A 36 0.99 5.57 -6.30
N ALA A 37 0.39 6.53 -7.00
CA ALA A 37 1.12 7.56 -7.73
C ALA A 37 2.01 8.44 -6.83
N PHE A 38 1.71 8.50 -5.54
CA PHE A 38 2.43 9.32 -4.55
C PHE A 38 3.40 8.50 -3.69
N ILE A 39 3.68 7.26 -4.08
CA ILE A 39 4.60 6.40 -3.31
C ILE A 39 6.00 6.98 -3.16
N ASP A 40 6.48 7.71 -4.16
CA ASP A 40 7.80 8.32 -4.13
C ASP A 40 7.95 9.33 -2.98
N ASP A 41 6.86 9.95 -2.54
CA ASP A 41 6.87 10.85 -1.38
C ASP A 41 7.21 10.10 -0.10
N LEU A 42 6.71 8.87 0.07
CA LEU A 42 7.06 8.02 1.22
C LEU A 42 8.47 7.44 1.08
N LEU A 43 8.82 6.96 -0.11
CA LEU A 43 10.12 6.35 -0.36
C LEU A 43 11.26 7.36 -0.23
N ARG A 44 11.05 8.64 -0.53
CA ARG A 44 12.07 9.68 -0.39
C ARG A 44 12.62 9.79 1.04
N PHE A 45 11.81 9.53 2.05
CA PHE A 45 12.21 9.61 3.47
C PHE A 45 12.64 8.25 4.05
N MET A 46 12.56 7.18 3.28
CA MET A 46 12.98 5.84 3.70
C MET A 46 14.50 5.68 3.51
N ASP A 47 15.14 4.97 4.44
CA ASP A 47 16.56 4.65 4.33
C ASP A 47 16.85 3.93 3.00
N PRO A 48 17.96 4.24 2.30
CA PRO A 48 18.31 3.57 1.03
C PRO A 48 18.32 2.04 1.12
N LYS A 49 18.78 1.47 2.23
CA LYS A 49 18.83 0.02 2.43
C LYS A 49 17.43 -0.57 2.57
N ASP A 50 16.60 0.03 3.41
CA ASP A 50 15.21 -0.39 3.62
C ASP A 50 14.41 -0.33 2.30
N ARG A 51 14.68 0.68 1.46
CA ARG A 51 14.08 0.80 0.12
C ARG A 51 14.44 -0.36 -0.80
N GLU A 52 15.71 -0.74 -0.86
CA GLU A 52 16.15 -1.85 -1.71
C GLU A 52 15.66 -3.20 -1.19
N ASP A 53 15.61 -3.38 0.13
CA ASP A 53 15.04 -4.58 0.76
C ASP A 53 13.54 -4.69 0.43
N LEU A 54 12.79 -3.59 0.55
CA LEU A 54 11.38 -3.53 0.16
C LEU A 54 11.19 -3.81 -1.34
N ARG A 55 12.04 -3.22 -2.20
CA ARG A 55 12.01 -3.47 -3.64
C ARG A 55 12.24 -4.95 -3.95
N THR A 56 13.20 -5.57 -3.28
CA THR A 56 13.53 -6.99 -3.45
C THR A 56 12.37 -7.87 -3.01
N LEU A 57 11.73 -7.54 -1.88
CA LEU A 57 10.52 -8.21 -1.41
C LEU A 57 9.38 -8.10 -2.43
N LEU A 58 9.09 -6.90 -2.94
CA LEU A 58 8.03 -6.68 -3.93
C LEU A 58 8.32 -7.40 -5.25
N LYS A 59 9.58 -7.40 -5.71
CA LYS A 59 10.00 -8.19 -6.87
C LYS A 59 9.79 -9.69 -6.64
N ALA A 60 10.18 -10.22 -5.49
CA ALA A 60 9.96 -11.62 -5.16
C ALA A 60 8.46 -11.96 -5.18
N LEU A 61 7.63 -11.14 -4.53
CA LEU A 61 6.17 -11.29 -4.51
C LEU A 61 5.52 -11.14 -5.89
N SER A 62 6.14 -10.42 -6.82
CA SER A 62 5.60 -10.22 -8.18
C SER A 62 5.49 -11.53 -8.96
N PHE A 63 6.33 -12.52 -8.67
CA PHE A 63 6.30 -13.84 -9.31
C PHE A 63 5.22 -14.76 -8.73
N LEU A 64 4.59 -14.40 -7.61
CA LEU A 64 3.59 -15.25 -6.96
C LEU A 64 2.16 -14.93 -7.44
N PRO A 65 1.30 -15.96 -7.61
CA PRO A 65 -0.13 -15.77 -7.84
C PRO A 65 -0.82 -15.17 -6.60
N ASN A 66 -1.95 -14.50 -6.82
CA ASN A 66 -2.71 -13.81 -5.77
C ASN A 66 -3.02 -14.69 -4.55
N LEU A 67 -3.32 -15.97 -4.77
CA LEU A 67 -3.65 -16.88 -3.68
C LEU A 67 -2.46 -17.08 -2.73
N LEU A 68 -1.23 -17.21 -3.27
CA LEU A 68 -0.03 -17.37 -2.45
C LEU A 68 0.33 -16.08 -1.74
N VAL A 69 0.23 -14.92 -2.41
CA VAL A 69 0.45 -13.61 -1.77
C VAL A 69 -0.52 -13.42 -0.61
N ARG A 70 -1.80 -13.73 -0.80
CA ARG A 70 -2.82 -13.66 0.26
C ARG A 70 -2.50 -14.58 1.44
N THR A 71 -2.09 -15.81 1.17
CA THR A 71 -1.70 -16.77 2.22
C THR A 71 -0.46 -16.30 2.97
N LEU A 72 0.53 -15.75 2.26
CA LEU A 72 1.74 -15.18 2.87
C LEU A 72 1.40 -13.98 3.76
N LEU A 73 0.54 -13.07 3.30
CA LEU A 73 0.06 -11.95 4.12
C LEU A 73 -0.66 -12.43 5.39
N ARG A 74 -1.53 -13.44 5.28
CA ARG A 74 -2.16 -14.07 6.46
C ARG A 74 -1.15 -14.72 7.40
N LEU A 75 -0.10 -15.34 6.84
CA LEU A 75 0.97 -15.91 7.65
C LEU A 75 1.75 -14.81 8.39
N CYS A 76 2.03 -13.68 7.74
CA CYS A 76 2.66 -12.52 8.37
C CYS A 76 1.83 -11.99 9.55
N GLN A 77 0.50 -11.99 9.42
CA GLN A 77 -0.42 -11.57 10.49
C GLN A 77 -0.36 -12.46 11.73
N THR A 78 0.09 -13.71 11.62
CA THR A 78 0.29 -14.59 12.79
C THR A 78 1.43 -14.10 13.70
N ARG A 79 2.33 -13.24 13.19
CA ARG A 79 3.43 -12.61 13.93
C ARG A 79 4.34 -13.59 14.69
N ARG A 80 4.40 -14.85 14.23
CA ARG A 80 5.15 -15.93 14.89
C ARG A 80 6.65 -15.67 14.96
N THR A 81 7.21 -14.93 14.01
CA THR A 81 8.63 -14.58 13.97
C THR A 81 8.81 -13.06 13.85
N ALA A 82 9.95 -12.56 14.32
CA ALA A 82 10.30 -11.14 14.23
C ALA A 82 10.27 -10.65 12.77
N THR A 83 10.75 -11.46 11.82
CA THR A 83 10.73 -11.16 10.39
C THR A 83 9.31 -11.04 9.83
N LEU A 84 8.43 -12.00 10.14
CA LEU A 84 7.02 -11.97 9.69
C LEU A 84 6.29 -10.75 10.26
N ARG A 85 6.56 -10.41 11.52
CA ARG A 85 6.03 -9.21 12.17
C ARG A 85 6.53 -7.93 11.51
N MET A 86 7.81 -7.87 11.14
CA MET A 86 8.39 -6.70 10.47
C MET A 86 7.82 -6.51 9.07
N ILE A 87 7.61 -7.60 8.33
CA ILE A 87 6.95 -7.57 7.02
C ILE A 87 5.49 -7.11 7.15
N ASP A 88 4.73 -7.64 8.12
CA ASP A 88 3.34 -7.21 8.41
C ASP A 88 3.29 -5.70 8.70
N LEU A 89 4.14 -5.22 9.62
CA LEU A 89 4.19 -3.82 10.01
C LEU A 89 4.62 -2.90 8.84
N GLY A 90 5.65 -3.29 8.08
CA GLY A 90 6.17 -2.50 6.97
C GLY A 90 5.16 -2.37 5.83
N LEU A 91 4.59 -3.49 5.37
CA LEU A 91 3.58 -3.49 4.30
C LEU A 91 2.31 -2.76 4.73
N LYS A 92 1.81 -3.05 5.94
CA LYS A 92 0.61 -2.38 6.45
C LYS A 92 0.83 -0.89 6.65
N GLY A 93 1.98 -0.50 7.21
CA GLY A 93 2.35 0.89 7.39
C GLY A 93 2.34 1.64 6.05
N LEU A 94 3.01 1.09 5.04
CA LEU A 94 3.08 1.71 3.73
C LEU A 94 1.71 1.81 3.03
N VAL A 95 0.92 0.73 3.03
CA VAL A 95 -0.43 0.72 2.45
C VAL A 95 -1.34 1.71 3.16
N MET A 96 -1.35 1.72 4.50
CA MET A 96 -2.21 2.61 5.28
C MET A 96 -1.78 4.07 5.15
N SER A 97 -0.48 4.35 5.15
CA SER A 97 0.04 5.71 4.93
C SER A 97 -0.35 6.25 3.56
N LEU A 98 -0.31 5.44 2.50
CA LEU A 98 -0.77 5.86 1.18
C LEU A 98 -2.27 6.06 1.13
N TYR A 99 -3.03 5.08 1.62
CA TYR A 99 -4.49 5.10 1.57
C TYR A 99 -5.08 6.27 2.37
N TYR A 100 -4.51 6.57 3.54
CA TYR A 100 -4.91 7.70 4.39
C TYR A 100 -4.05 8.96 4.19
N SER A 101 -3.29 9.08 3.09
CA SER A 101 -2.56 10.32 2.76
C SER A 101 -3.48 11.45 2.27
N ASN A 102 -4.75 11.15 1.97
CA ASN A 102 -5.70 12.01 1.27
C ASN A 102 -5.23 12.46 -0.14
N LYS A 103 -4.11 11.89 -0.63
CA LYS A 103 -3.62 12.11 -1.99
C LYS A 103 -4.22 11.05 -2.91
N THR A 104 -5.08 11.49 -3.81
CA THR A 104 -5.73 10.66 -4.83
C THR A 104 -5.24 11.11 -6.20
N ALA A 105 -5.21 10.18 -7.16
CA ALA A 105 -4.83 10.55 -8.52
C ALA A 105 -5.77 11.64 -9.05
N PRO A 106 -5.30 12.58 -9.91
CA PRO A 106 -6.13 13.69 -10.43
C PRO A 106 -7.41 13.24 -11.15
N GLN A 107 -7.42 11.98 -11.58
CA GLN A 107 -8.46 11.31 -12.34
C GLN A 107 -9.44 10.49 -11.47
N HIS A 108 -9.28 10.50 -10.14
CA HIS A 108 -10.23 9.85 -9.24
C HIS A 108 -11.36 10.80 -8.86
N ALA A 109 -12.57 10.51 -9.36
CA ALA A 109 -13.80 11.28 -9.10
C ALA A 109 -14.70 10.66 -8.01
N GLY A 110 -14.25 9.57 -7.37
CA GLY A 110 -15.00 8.87 -6.32
C GLY A 110 -14.81 9.47 -4.91
N PRO A 111 -15.63 9.02 -3.94
CA PRO A 111 -15.50 9.46 -2.55
C PRO A 111 -14.13 9.05 -2.00
N LYS A 112 -13.39 10.00 -1.41
CA LYS A 112 -12.12 9.69 -0.77
C LYS A 112 -12.37 8.97 0.55
N PRO A 113 -11.41 8.17 1.05
CA PRO A 113 -11.54 7.55 2.37
C PRO A 113 -11.86 8.56 3.49
N PHE A 114 -11.34 9.78 3.40
CA PHE A 114 -11.63 10.86 4.35
C PHE A 114 -13.06 11.40 4.26
N ASP A 115 -13.64 11.41 3.07
CA ASP A 115 -15.00 11.90 2.84
C ASP A 115 -16.01 10.92 3.46
N VAL A 116 -15.76 9.62 3.32
CA VAL A 116 -16.56 8.55 3.93
C VAL A 116 -16.45 8.57 5.46
N LEU A 117 -15.26 8.86 6.00
CA LEU A 117 -15.05 9.02 7.44
C LEU A 117 -15.71 10.28 8.03
N GLY A 118 -16.21 11.20 7.20
CA GLY A 118 -16.77 12.47 7.67
C GLY A 118 -15.71 13.41 8.30
N PHE A 119 -14.43 13.24 7.94
CA PHE A 119 -13.36 14.05 8.53
C PHE A 119 -13.33 15.45 7.90
N ALA A 120 -13.83 16.45 8.62
CA ALA A 120 -13.74 17.85 8.23
C ALA A 120 -12.56 18.54 8.92
N LEU A 121 -11.63 19.11 8.15
CA LEU A 121 -10.58 19.99 8.69
C LEU A 121 -11.23 21.27 9.20
N ARG A 122 -11.48 21.33 10.51
CA ARG A 122 -11.87 22.57 11.19
C ARG A 122 -10.62 23.44 11.30
N ARG A 123 -10.46 24.43 10.41
CA ARG A 123 -9.45 25.48 10.60
C ARG A 123 -9.87 26.30 11.82
N LEU A 124 -9.04 26.24 12.87
CA LEU A 124 -9.10 27.12 14.03
C LEU A 124 -8.57 28.51 13.65
#